data_AF-A0A927P436-F1
#
_entry.id   AF-A0A927P436-F1
#
_cell.length_a   1.000
_cell.length_b   1.000
_cell.length_c   1.000
_cell.angle_alpha   90.00
_cell.angle_beta   90.00
_cell.angle_gamma   90.00
#
_symmetry.space_group_name_H-M   'P 1'
#
loop_
_entity.id
_entity.type
_entity.pdbx_description
1 polymer ?
#
loop_
_entity_poly.entity_id
_entity_poly.type
_entity_poly.pdbx_seq_one_letter_code
_entity_poly.pdbx_strand_id
1 'polypeptide(L)'
;MSKLTDKVSYLTGLADGMKLNMEKDANRLIVEMLGILKELAEEVEMLEDAQAELSDYVESIDDDLCDLEETLFDEEEDECSCGHDDCDCDEDEDYDEDEDEDDDDEVIVYTCPECGYEIEFALSEFDDNMLCPGCKKPVFPEYDEEDEEDEEEEEEIDLDGIDDNG
;
A
#
# COMPACT_ATOMS: atom_id res chain seq x y z
N MET A 1 -6.64 -2.16 27.77
CA MET A 1 -6.95 -3.52 28.26
C MET A 1 -7.99 -4.12 27.35
N SER A 2 -7.51 -4.75 26.28
CA SER A 2 -8.36 -5.48 25.35
C SER A 2 -9.13 -6.58 26.11
N LYS A 3 -10.35 -6.90 25.65
CA LYS A 3 -11.14 -8.03 26.20
C LYS A 3 -10.40 -9.37 26.06
N LEU A 4 -9.37 -9.42 25.23
CA LEU A 4 -8.55 -10.60 24.97
C LEU A 4 -7.47 -10.75 26.07
N THR A 5 -6.74 -9.68 26.41
CA THR A 5 -5.72 -9.68 27.45
C THR A 5 -6.29 -10.11 28.81
N ASP A 6 -7.50 -9.65 29.15
CA ASP A 6 -8.21 -10.04 30.37
C ASP A 6 -8.58 -11.53 30.39
N LYS A 7 -9.05 -12.06 29.26
CA LYS A 7 -9.44 -13.47 29.14
C LYS A 7 -8.23 -14.39 29.22
N VAL A 8 -7.13 -14.02 28.56
CA VAL A 8 -5.89 -14.80 28.62
C VAL A 8 -5.31 -14.76 30.03
N SER A 9 -5.28 -13.59 30.68
CA SER A 9 -4.84 -13.46 32.07
C SER A 9 -5.68 -14.29 33.04
N TYR A 10 -7.00 -14.36 32.84
CA TYR A 10 -7.88 -15.23 33.60
C TYR A 10 -7.55 -16.72 33.40
N LEU A 11 -7.29 -17.15 32.17
CA LEU A 11 -6.92 -18.54 31.87
C LEU A 11 -5.55 -18.91 32.46
N THR A 12 -4.57 -18.01 32.39
CA THR A 12 -3.26 -18.19 33.04
C THR A 12 -3.43 -18.34 34.55
N GLY A 13 -4.20 -17.46 35.19
CA GLY A 13 -4.47 -17.55 36.64
C GLY A 13 -5.22 -18.83 37.04
N LEU A 14 -6.13 -19.31 36.18
CA LEU A 14 -6.82 -20.59 36.38
C LEU A 14 -5.85 -21.77 36.28
N ALA A 15 -4.95 -21.76 35.29
CA ALA A 15 -3.93 -22.79 35.11
C ALA A 15 -2.97 -22.86 36.30
N ASP A 16 -2.54 -21.70 36.82
CA ASP A 16 -1.70 -21.60 38.02
C ASP A 16 -2.42 -22.16 39.26
N GLY A 17 -3.72 -21.89 39.39
CA GLY A 17 -4.56 -22.40 40.49
C GLY A 17 -4.83 -23.89 40.45
N MET A 18 -4.73 -24.53 39.28
CA MET A 18 -5.03 -25.95 39.07
C MET A 18 -3.93 -26.91 39.54
N LYS A 19 -2.74 -26.41 39.92
CA LYS A 19 -1.59 -27.22 40.35
C LYS A 19 -1.28 -28.35 39.35
N LEU A 20 -1.17 -27.98 38.07
CA LEU A 20 -0.90 -28.92 36.99
C LEU A 20 0.42 -29.69 37.26
N ASN A 21 0.41 -31.02 37.07
CA ASN A 21 1.65 -31.79 37.11
C ASN A 21 2.44 -31.55 35.82
N MET A 22 3.52 -30.77 35.89
CA MET A 22 4.38 -30.42 34.75
C MET A 22 5.23 -31.59 34.22
N GLU A 23 5.25 -32.74 34.89
CA GLU A 23 5.88 -33.96 34.38
C GLU A 23 5.08 -34.58 33.21
N LYS A 24 3.81 -34.21 33.06
CA LYS A 24 2.99 -34.61 31.91
C LYS A 24 3.22 -33.63 30.77
N ASP A 25 3.68 -34.13 29.63
CA ASP A 25 3.94 -33.30 28.45
C ASP A 25 2.73 -32.47 28.01
N ALA A 26 1.50 -33.00 28.15
CA ALA A 26 0.27 -32.27 27.85
C ALA A 26 0.07 -31.01 28.72
N ASN A 27 0.46 -31.06 30.00
CA ASN A 27 0.33 -29.91 30.89
C ASN A 27 1.39 -28.85 30.60
N ARG A 28 2.61 -29.30 30.25
CA ARG A 28 3.68 -28.40 29.81
C ARG A 28 3.27 -27.67 28.53
N LEU A 29 2.72 -28.40 27.55
CA LEU A 29 2.21 -27.81 26.31
C LEU A 29 1.14 -26.75 26.56
N ILE A 30 0.16 -27.01 27.43
CA ILE A 30 -0.91 -26.06 27.74
C ILE A 30 -0.36 -24.76 28.33
N VAL A 31 0.66 -24.84 29.18
CA VAL A 31 1.28 -23.66 29.82
C VAL A 31 2.05 -22.83 28.79
N GLU A 32 2.83 -23.48 27.93
CA GLU A 32 3.51 -22.78 26.81
C GLU A 32 2.49 -22.14 25.86
N MET A 33 1.40 -22.82 25.53
CA MET A 33 0.32 -22.26 24.71
C MET A 33 -0.33 -21.03 25.36
N LEU A 34 -0.53 -21.04 26.68
CA LEU A 34 -1.06 -19.89 27.41
C LEU A 34 -0.06 -18.72 27.43
N GLY A 35 1.25 -19.00 27.44
CA GLY A 35 2.30 -17.99 27.27
C GLY A 35 2.20 -17.30 25.91
N ILE A 36 2.16 -18.09 24.83
CA ILE A 36 2.02 -17.58 23.46
C ILE A 36 0.71 -16.79 23.29
N LEU A 37 -0.41 -17.28 23.85
CA LEU A 37 -1.68 -16.56 23.80
C LEU A 37 -1.62 -15.21 24.52
N LYS A 38 -0.77 -15.08 25.54
CA LYS A 38 -0.59 -13.82 26.27
C LYS A 38 0.20 -12.83 25.42
N GLU A 39 1.30 -13.27 24.83
CA GLU A 39 2.09 -12.47 23.90
C GLU A 39 1.23 -12.02 22.71
N LEU A 40 0.45 -12.93 22.11
CA LEU A 40 -0.48 -12.59 21.04
C LEU A 40 -1.54 -11.56 21.47
N ALA A 41 -2.04 -11.64 22.70
CA ALA A 41 -3.00 -10.66 23.19
C ALA A 41 -2.37 -9.26 23.37
N GLU A 42 -1.10 -9.20 23.80
CA GLU A 42 -0.35 -7.96 23.93
C GLU A 42 -0.01 -7.36 22.55
N GLU A 43 0.44 -8.18 21.60
CA GLU A 43 0.71 -7.74 20.22
C GLU A 43 -0.55 -7.22 19.50
N VAL A 44 -1.70 -7.86 19.71
CA VAL A 44 -2.97 -7.39 19.15
C VAL A 44 -3.38 -6.04 19.72
N GLU A 45 -3.15 -5.80 21.01
CA GLU A 45 -3.44 -4.49 21.63
C GLU A 45 -2.54 -3.39 21.03
N MET A 46 -1.26 -3.68 20.80
CA MET A 46 -0.36 -2.74 20.11
C MET A 46 -0.78 -2.48 18.65
N LEU A 47 -1.29 -3.51 17.95
CA LEU A 47 -1.81 -3.36 16.59
C LEU A 47 -3.08 -2.51 16.55
N GLU A 48 -3.99 -2.68 17.51
CA GLU A 48 -5.21 -1.86 17.64
C GLU A 48 -4.84 -0.37 17.84
N ASP A 49 -3.85 -0.08 18.68
CA ASP A 49 -3.37 1.29 18.90
C ASP A 49 -2.74 1.90 17.64
N ALA A 50 -1.88 1.14 16.94
CA ALA A 50 -1.26 1.59 15.69
C ALA A 50 -2.29 1.79 14.58
N GLN A 51 -3.32 0.95 14.51
CA GLN A 51 -4.42 1.11 13.56
C GLN A 51 -5.24 2.37 13.85
N ALA A 52 -5.48 2.69 15.13
CA ALA A 52 -6.17 3.91 15.51
C ALA A 52 -5.37 5.16 15.08
N GLU A 53 -4.06 5.18 15.33
CA GLU A 53 -3.17 6.28 14.89
C GLU A 53 -3.16 6.42 13.36
N LEU A 54 -3.14 5.30 12.62
CA LEU A 54 -3.24 5.34 11.16
C LEU A 54 -4.59 5.88 10.69
N SER A 55 -5.69 5.55 11.37
CA SER A 55 -7.02 6.08 11.05
C SER A 55 -7.05 7.60 11.18
N ASP A 56 -6.52 8.13 12.29
CA ASP A 56 -6.43 9.57 12.51
C ASP A 56 -5.56 10.25 11.43
N TYR A 57 -4.49 9.59 10.98
CA TYR A 57 -3.64 10.09 9.91
C TYR A 57 -4.35 10.08 8.55
N VAL A 58 -5.15 9.05 8.24
CA VAL A 58 -5.95 8.99 7.02
C VAL A 58 -7.02 10.08 7.01
N GLU A 59 -7.71 10.30 8.14
CA GLU A 59 -8.66 11.41 8.28
C GLU A 59 -7.97 12.77 8.03
N SER A 60 -6.75 12.97 8.53
CA SER A 60 -6.02 14.21 8.25
C SER A 60 -5.64 14.39 6.77
N ILE A 61 -5.36 13.30 6.06
CA ILE A 61 -5.11 13.37 4.61
C ILE A 61 -6.40 13.69 3.86
N ASP A 62 -7.52 13.10 4.27
CA ASP A 62 -8.83 13.35 3.66
C ASP A 62 -9.22 14.83 3.79
N ASP A 63 -9.05 15.41 4.99
CA ASP A 63 -9.25 16.85 5.22
C ASP A 63 -8.33 17.71 4.34
N ASP A 64 -7.03 17.37 4.26
CA ASP A 64 -6.06 18.11 3.43
C ASP A 64 -6.39 18.03 1.93
N LEU A 65 -6.90 16.87 1.46
CA LEU A 65 -7.33 16.70 0.07
C LEU A 65 -8.60 17.47 -0.23
N CYS A 66 -9.55 17.52 0.71
CA CYS A 66 -10.77 18.33 0.59
C CYS A 66 -10.41 19.82 0.41
N ASP A 67 -9.50 20.35 1.24
CA ASP A 67 -9.01 21.74 1.11
C ASP A 67 -8.33 22.01 -0.25
N LEU A 68 -7.60 21.01 -0.79
CA LEU A 68 -6.97 21.09 -2.10
C LEU A 68 -7.98 21.04 -3.24
N GLU A 69 -9.00 20.18 -3.13
CA GLU A 69 -10.08 20.07 -4.11
C GLU A 69 -10.87 21.36 -4.20
N GLU A 70 -11.25 21.95 -3.05
CA GLU A 70 -11.84 23.30 -3.00
C GLU A 70 -10.91 24.30 -3.71
N THR A 71 -9.62 24.33 -3.37
CA THR A 71 -8.69 25.31 -3.98
C THR A 71 -8.50 25.14 -5.50
N LEU A 72 -8.56 23.92 -6.03
CA LEU A 72 -8.27 23.62 -7.44
C LEU A 72 -9.53 23.60 -8.32
N PHE A 73 -10.66 23.16 -7.78
CA PHE A 73 -11.90 22.97 -8.53
C PHE A 73 -12.98 24.03 -8.23
N ASP A 74 -12.77 24.96 -7.27
CA ASP A 74 -13.69 26.08 -6.99
C ASP A 74 -13.94 27.06 -8.15
N GLU A 75 -13.19 26.97 -9.26
CA GLU A 75 -13.39 27.83 -10.45
C GLU A 75 -14.29 27.20 -11.54
N GLU A 76 -14.66 25.91 -11.44
CA GLU A 76 -15.57 25.26 -12.39
C GLU A 76 -16.78 24.68 -11.64
N GLU A 77 -17.94 25.30 -11.87
CA GLU A 77 -19.24 24.99 -11.24
C GLU A 77 -19.58 23.49 -11.25
N ASP A 78 -19.51 22.81 -10.09
CA ASP A 78 -20.59 21.87 -9.72
C ASP A 78 -20.61 21.55 -8.22
N GLU A 79 -21.82 21.63 -7.67
CA GLU A 79 -22.17 21.58 -6.26
C GLU A 79 -22.01 20.16 -5.67
N CYS A 80 -20.78 19.62 -5.59
CA CYS A 80 -20.53 18.37 -4.87
C CYS A 80 -20.33 18.67 -3.37
N SER A 81 -21.45 18.91 -2.69
CA SER A 81 -21.52 18.93 -1.22
C SER A 81 -21.21 17.53 -0.66
N CYS A 82 -19.94 17.16 -0.55
CA CYS A 82 -19.47 15.98 0.17
C CYS A 82 -19.50 16.21 1.70
N GLY A 83 -20.63 16.70 2.20
CA GLY A 83 -21.00 16.58 3.60
C GLY A 83 -21.52 15.17 3.83
N HIS A 84 -20.66 14.28 4.31
CA HIS A 84 -20.98 12.88 4.58
C HIS A 84 -22.13 12.74 5.60
N ASP A 85 -23.38 12.62 5.13
CA ASP A 85 -24.48 11.81 5.69
C ASP A 85 -25.66 11.82 4.69
N ASP A 86 -25.94 10.67 4.05
CA ASP A 86 -27.12 10.42 3.18
C ASP A 86 -27.13 11.03 1.75
N CYS A 87 -26.09 10.80 0.94
CA CYS A 87 -26.20 10.94 -0.52
C CYS A 87 -26.95 9.73 -1.12
N ASP A 88 -28.26 9.64 -0.88
CA ASP A 88 -29.19 8.95 -1.77
C ASP A 88 -29.26 9.79 -3.06
N CYS A 89 -28.28 9.60 -3.94
CA CYS A 89 -28.34 10.12 -5.31
C CYS A 89 -29.37 9.26 -6.06
N ASP A 90 -30.65 9.46 -5.76
CA ASP A 90 -31.76 8.94 -6.56
C ASP A 90 -31.58 9.52 -7.98
N GLU A 91 -31.18 8.59 -8.85
CA GLU A 91 -31.10 8.62 -10.31
C GLU A 91 -32.39 9.20 -10.91
N ASP A 92 -32.48 10.53 -11.06
CA ASP A 92 -33.60 11.17 -11.73
C ASP A 92 -33.26 12.59 -12.20
N GLU A 93 -32.24 12.76 -13.06
CA GLU A 93 -32.23 13.90 -13.99
C GLU A 93 -31.82 13.47 -15.41
N ASP A 94 -32.78 13.66 -16.31
CA ASP A 94 -32.71 13.46 -17.76
C ASP A 94 -31.53 14.24 -18.38
N TYR A 95 -30.42 13.57 -18.68
CA TYR A 95 -29.40 14.10 -19.59
C TYR A 95 -29.86 13.90 -21.04
N ASP A 96 -30.61 14.89 -21.52
CA ASP A 96 -30.88 15.14 -22.94
C ASP A 96 -29.98 16.33 -23.35
N GLU A 97 -28.68 16.08 -23.53
CA GLU A 97 -27.83 16.99 -24.30
C GLU A 97 -26.77 16.18 -25.06
N ASP A 98 -26.96 16.17 -26.39
CA ASP A 98 -25.97 15.79 -27.38
C ASP A 98 -24.69 16.62 -27.14
N GLU A 99 -23.65 16.05 -26.55
CA GLU A 99 -22.30 16.60 -26.62
C GLU A 99 -21.38 15.55 -27.23
N ASP A 100 -20.79 15.94 -28.35
CA ASP A 100 -20.12 15.11 -29.33
C ASP A 100 -18.92 14.36 -28.69
N GLU A 101 -18.88 13.04 -28.89
CA GLU A 101 -17.67 12.21 -28.76
C GLU A 101 -16.61 12.69 -29.76
N ASP A 102 -15.85 13.74 -29.44
CA ASP A 102 -14.56 14.06 -30.06
C ASP A 102 -13.46 13.93 -28.99
N ASP A 103 -13.31 12.70 -28.47
CA ASP A 103 -12.25 12.25 -27.55
C ASP A 103 -10.92 11.99 -28.29
N ASP A 104 -10.56 12.88 -29.22
CA ASP A 104 -9.45 12.66 -30.18
C ASP A 104 -8.19 13.52 -29.90
N ASP A 105 -8.20 14.38 -28.89
CA ASP A 105 -7.13 15.37 -28.63
C ASP A 105 -6.51 15.29 -27.21
N GLU A 106 -6.38 14.10 -26.60
CA GLU A 106 -5.58 13.95 -25.37
C GLU A 106 -4.09 14.17 -25.67
N VAL A 107 -3.55 15.32 -25.24
CA VAL A 107 -2.14 15.73 -25.43
C VAL A 107 -1.29 15.33 -24.22
N ILE A 108 -0.20 14.61 -24.48
CA ILE A 108 0.76 14.16 -23.47
C ILE A 108 2.02 15.03 -23.51
N VAL A 109 2.52 15.40 -22.34
CA VAL A 109 3.82 16.06 -22.15
C VAL A 109 4.85 15.08 -21.62
N TYR A 110 5.92 14.84 -22.38
CA TYR A 110 6.99 13.92 -22.04
C TYR A 110 8.34 14.64 -21.95
N THR A 111 9.09 14.40 -20.88
CA THR A 111 10.44 14.96 -20.72
C THR A 111 11.49 13.97 -21.22
N CYS A 112 12.26 14.35 -22.23
CA CYS A 112 13.33 13.49 -22.79
C CYS A 112 14.40 13.17 -21.73
N PRO A 113 14.68 11.89 -21.42
CA PRO A 113 15.64 11.49 -20.39
C PRO A 113 17.10 11.80 -20.77
N GLU A 114 17.37 11.98 -22.06
CA GLU A 114 18.72 12.17 -22.60
C GLU A 114 19.19 13.64 -22.60
N CYS A 115 18.25 14.58 -22.71
CA CYS A 115 18.59 16.01 -22.79
C CYS A 115 17.69 16.95 -22.00
N GLY A 116 16.63 16.44 -21.36
CA GLY A 116 15.68 17.21 -20.57
C GLY A 116 14.76 18.11 -21.38
N TYR A 117 14.63 17.89 -22.69
CA TYR A 117 13.70 18.64 -23.54
C TYR A 117 12.26 18.12 -23.36
N GLU A 118 11.32 19.02 -23.13
CA GLU A 118 9.87 18.71 -23.03
C GLU A 118 9.27 18.57 -24.43
N ILE A 119 8.64 17.43 -24.68
CA ILE A 119 8.02 17.04 -25.95
C ILE A 119 6.52 16.95 -25.70
N GLU A 120 5.74 17.66 -26.51
CA GLU A 120 4.27 17.63 -26.47
C GLU A 120 3.77 16.93 -27.74
N PHE A 121 2.93 15.91 -27.60
CA PHE A 121 2.31 15.21 -28.73
C PHE A 121 0.92 14.67 -28.35
N ALA A 122 0.01 14.60 -29.32
CA ALA A 122 -1.29 13.96 -29.15
C ALA A 122 -1.14 12.43 -29.17
N LEU A 123 -1.94 11.70 -28.38
CA LEU A 123 -1.96 10.24 -28.42
C LEU A 123 -2.25 9.68 -29.83
N SER A 124 -3.07 10.39 -30.60
CA SER A 124 -3.40 10.06 -31.99
C SER A 124 -2.21 10.21 -32.96
N GLU A 125 -1.17 10.96 -32.59
CA GLU A 125 0.06 11.19 -33.37
C GLU A 125 1.28 10.43 -32.83
N PHE A 126 1.10 9.53 -31.86
CA PHE A 126 2.17 8.75 -31.26
C PHE A 126 2.82 7.78 -32.27
N ASP A 127 4.16 7.79 -32.32
CA ASP A 127 5.00 6.87 -33.10
C ASP A 127 6.16 6.39 -32.24
N ASP A 128 6.34 5.06 -32.14
CA ASP A 128 7.42 4.41 -31.39
C ASP A 128 8.82 4.88 -31.85
N ASN A 129 8.94 5.39 -33.08
CA ASN A 129 10.19 5.90 -33.65
C ASN A 129 10.36 7.42 -33.50
N MET A 130 9.57 8.07 -32.65
CA MET A 130 9.67 9.51 -32.42
C MET A 130 11.07 9.88 -31.91
N LEU A 131 11.70 10.86 -32.56
CA LEU A 131 13.00 11.40 -32.17
C LEU A 131 12.82 12.67 -31.37
N CYS A 132 13.55 12.79 -30.26
CA CYS A 132 13.54 13.99 -29.44
C CYS A 132 14.00 15.22 -30.26
N PRO A 133 13.25 16.33 -30.28
CA PRO A 133 13.66 17.55 -31.00
C PRO A 133 14.98 18.15 -30.49
N GLY A 134 15.25 18.02 -29.17
CA GLY A 134 16.48 18.51 -28.53
C GLY A 134 17.75 17.74 -28.91
N CYS A 135 17.76 16.41 -28.80
CA CYS A 135 18.97 15.59 -28.97
C CYS A 135 18.94 14.61 -30.15
N LYS A 136 17.80 14.48 -30.86
CA LYS A 136 17.57 13.56 -31.99
C LYS A 136 17.78 12.08 -31.70
N LYS A 137 17.79 11.69 -30.41
CA LYS A 137 17.74 10.29 -29.98
C LYS A 137 16.28 9.80 -29.95
N PRO A 138 16.03 8.50 -30.08
CA PRO A 138 14.69 7.94 -29.88
C PRO A 138 14.19 8.29 -28.49
N VAL A 139 12.94 8.74 -28.42
CA VAL A 139 12.25 9.04 -27.16
C VAL A 139 11.98 7.74 -26.38
N PHE A 140 11.68 6.66 -27.11
CA PHE A 140 11.44 5.32 -26.60
C PHE A 140 12.46 4.34 -27.23
N PRO A 141 13.64 4.13 -26.62
CA PRO A 141 14.55 3.11 -27.09
C PRO A 141 13.96 1.71 -26.86
N GLU A 142 14.00 0.86 -27.89
CA GLU A 142 13.77 -0.58 -27.71
C GLU A 142 14.87 -1.12 -26.77
N TYR A 143 14.46 -1.71 -25.64
CA TYR A 143 15.36 -2.48 -24.81
C TYR A 143 15.52 -3.85 -25.49
N ASP A 144 16.67 -4.08 -26.13
CA ASP A 144 17.04 -5.43 -26.57
C ASP A 144 17.24 -6.30 -25.32
N GLU A 145 16.36 -7.29 -25.10
CA GLU A 145 16.43 -8.28 -24.02
C GLU A 145 17.66 -9.22 -24.12
N GLU A 146 18.64 -8.92 -24.98
CA GLU A 146 19.83 -9.75 -25.23
C GLU A 146 21.03 -9.44 -24.31
N ASP A 147 20.91 -8.50 -23.36
CA ASP A 147 21.99 -8.15 -22.40
C ASP A 147 21.87 -8.86 -21.02
N GLU A 148 20.98 -9.86 -20.86
CA GLU A 148 20.88 -10.71 -19.65
C GLU A 148 21.53 -12.10 -19.84
N GLU A 149 22.74 -12.18 -20.40
CA GLU A 149 23.57 -13.40 -20.30
C GLU A 149 24.61 -13.29 -19.16
N ASP A 150 24.34 -14.08 -18.11
CA ASP A 150 25.26 -14.77 -17.20
C ASP A 150 26.11 -13.96 -16.18
N GLU A 151 25.83 -14.21 -14.88
CA GLU A 151 26.77 -14.84 -13.94
C GLU A 151 26.05 -15.14 -12.60
N GLU A 152 25.33 -16.27 -12.52
CA GLU A 152 24.98 -16.88 -11.23
C GLU A 152 26.24 -17.51 -10.60
N GLU A 153 27.00 -16.74 -9.80
CA GLU A 153 27.97 -17.33 -8.88
C GLU A 153 27.23 -17.92 -7.66
N GLU A 154 27.00 -19.23 -7.69
CA GLU A 154 26.65 -20.02 -6.50
C GLU A 154 27.82 -19.98 -5.49
N GLU A 155 27.77 -19.10 -4.48
CA GLU A 155 28.64 -19.22 -3.31
C GLU A 155 28.20 -20.44 -2.46
N GLU A 156 28.89 -21.59 -2.65
CA GLU A 156 28.87 -22.67 -1.66
C GLU A 156 29.48 -22.18 -0.35
N ILE A 157 28.64 -21.97 0.67
CA ILE A 157 29.09 -21.65 2.02
C ILE A 157 29.51 -22.96 2.70
N ASP A 158 30.81 -23.25 2.72
CA ASP A 158 31.41 -24.33 3.51
C ASP A 158 31.08 -24.13 5.01
N LEU A 159 30.18 -24.94 5.57
CA LEU A 159 29.77 -24.93 6.98
C LEU A 159 30.67 -25.78 7.91
N ASP A 160 31.91 -26.05 7.52
CA ASP A 160 32.87 -26.77 8.36
C ASP A 160 33.89 -25.80 9.00
N GLY A 161 33.53 -25.18 10.12
CA GLY A 161 34.49 -24.31 10.82
C GLY A 161 34.12 -23.59 12.10
N ILE A 162 32.98 -23.83 12.75
CA ILE A 162 32.77 -23.32 14.11
C ILE A 162 33.19 -24.40 15.10
N ASP A 163 34.50 -24.42 15.34
CA ASP A 163 35.11 -25.08 16.48
C ASP A 163 34.57 -24.46 17.78
N ASP A 164 33.95 -25.32 18.59
CA ASP A 164 33.80 -25.12 20.03
C ASP A 164 35.17 -24.77 20.64
N ASN A 165 35.32 -23.55 21.16
CA ASN A 165 36.45 -23.24 22.04
C ASN A 165 36.13 -22.12 23.03
N GLY A 166 36.12 -22.47 24.32
CA GLY A 166 36.42 -21.56 25.43
C GLY A 166 35.30 -21.31 26.42
#